data_AF-A0A522TC83-F1
#
_entry.id   AF-A0A522TC83-F1
#
_cell.length_a   1.000
_cell.length_b   1.000
_cell.length_c   1.000
_cell.angle_alpha   90.00
_cell.angle_beta   90.00
_cell.angle_gamma   90.00
#
_symmetry.space_group_name_H-M   'P 1'
#
loop_
_entity.id
_entity.type
_entity.pdbx_description
1 polymer ?
#
loop_
_entity_poly.entity_id
_entity_poly.type
_entity_poly.pdbx_seq_one_letter_code
_entity_poly.pdbx_strand_id
1 'polypeptide(L)' 'MPRTIQARLDADAATALAILVKRLGLTPSEVVRWAVKNLAAEQGTATKRKIVGLGAFDSGVPDLGSNPEHLRDFGRL' A
#
# COMPACT_ATOMS: atom_id res chain seq x y z
N MET A 1 5.42 24.12 -1.75
CA MET A 1 6.44 24.72 -2.63
C MET A 1 6.73 23.74 -3.77
N PRO A 2 6.75 24.16 -5.05
CA PRO A 2 7.19 23.29 -6.14
C PRO A 2 8.69 23.01 -5.97
N ARG A 3 9.08 21.73 -6.08
CA ARG A 3 10.47 21.30 -6.06
C ARG A 3 10.80 20.66 -7.40
N THR A 4 11.87 21.13 -8.04
CA THR A 4 12.34 20.58 -9.31
C THR A 4 13.34 19.47 -9.03
N ILE A 5 13.19 18.35 -9.72
CA ILE A 5 14.17 17.25 -9.75
C ILE A 5 14.63 17.04 -11.19
N GLN A 6 15.89 16.66 -11.37
CA GLN A 6 16.42 16.22 -12.66
C GLN A 6 16.70 14.72 -12.55
N ALA A 7 16.11 13.92 -13.44
CA ALA A 7 16.30 12.48 -13.50
C ALA A 7 16.67 12.09 -14.93
N ARG A 8 17.64 11.19 -15.07
CA ARG A 8 17.97 10.57 -16.36
C ARG A 8 17.15 9.30 -16.49
N LEU A 9 16.52 9.14 -17.64
CA LEU A 9 15.79 7.91 -17.99
C LEU A 9 16.67 7.10 -18.92
N ASP A 10 16.74 5.79 -18.70
CA ASP A 10 17.24 4.85 -19.70
C ASP A 10 16.30 4.79 -20.92
N ALA A 11 16.73 4.12 -21.98
CA ALA A 11 16.01 4.06 -23.24
C ALA A 11 14.61 3.42 -23.09
N ASP A 12 14.49 2.41 -22.23
CA ASP A 12 13.23 1.69 -22.01
C ASP A 12 12.23 2.57 -21.25
N ALA A 13 12.70 3.22 -20.17
CA ALA A 13 11.89 4.17 -19.41
C ALA A 13 11.45 5.37 -20.27
N ALA A 14 12.34 5.90 -21.12
CA ALA A 14 12.02 7.00 -22.03
C ALA A 14 10.95 6.59 -23.05
N THR A 15 11.04 5.37 -23.59
CA THR A 15 10.05 4.82 -24.53
C THR A 15 8.70 4.63 -23.84
N ALA A 16 8.68 4.07 -22.62
CA ALA A 16 7.47 3.89 -21.83
C ALA A 16 6.79 5.25 -21.54
N LEU A 17 7.56 6.28 -21.18
CA LEU A 17 7.03 7.63 -20.96
C LEU A 17 6.38 8.19 -22.23
N ALA A 18 7.02 8.05 -23.39
CA ALA A 18 6.48 8.52 -24.66
C ALA A 18 5.15 7.84 -25.02
N ILE A 19 5.06 6.53 -24.81
CA ILE A 19 3.82 5.76 -25.02
C ILE A 19 2.71 6.27 -24.09
N LEU A 20 3.00 6.47 -22.81
CA LEU A 20 2.02 6.95 -21.83
C LEU A 20 1.52 8.36 -22.14
N VAL A 21 2.42 9.28 -22.51
CA VAL A 21 2.07 10.63 -22.96
C VAL A 21 1.09 10.57 -24.14
N LYS A 22 1.41 9.76 -25.15
CA LYS A 22 0.55 9.62 -26.34
C LYS A 22 -0.81 8.99 -26.00
N ARG A 23 -0.84 7.97 -25.15
CA ARG A 23 -2.06 7.23 -24.81
C ARG A 23 -3.00 8.04 -23.92
N LEU A 24 -2.44 8.82 -23.00
CA LEU A 24 -3.22 9.54 -21.98
C LEU A 24 -3.48 11.00 -22.36
N GLY A 25 -2.81 11.53 -23.38
CA GLY A 25 -2.91 12.95 -23.75
C GLY A 25 -2.36 13.90 -22.68
N LEU A 26 -1.52 13.40 -21.78
CA LEU A 26 -0.96 14.15 -20.66
C LEU A 26 0.45 14.66 -20.99
N THR A 27 0.86 15.75 -20.34
CA THR A 27 2.25 16.21 -20.40
C THR A 27 3.19 15.24 -19.69
N PRO A 28 4.49 15.19 -20.04
CA PRO A 28 5.46 14.33 -19.36
C PRO A 28 5.49 14.55 -17.84
N SER A 29 5.38 15.80 -17.38
CA SER A 29 5.36 16.13 -15.95
C SER A 29 4.11 15.62 -15.23
N GLU A 30 2.96 15.58 -15.89
CA GLU A 30 1.73 14.98 -15.33
C GLU A 30 1.86 13.48 -15.21
N VAL A 31 2.40 12.81 -16.24
CA VAL A 31 2.65 11.36 -16.20
C VAL A 31 3.61 10.99 -15.07
N VAL A 32 4.74 11.70 -14.96
CA VAL A 32 5.73 11.47 -13.88
C VAL A 32 5.10 11.72 -12.51
N ARG A 33 4.33 12.81 -12.36
CA ARG A 33 3.64 13.11 -11.09
C ARG A 33 2.64 12.02 -10.72
N TRP A 34 1.88 11.52 -11.69
CA TRP A 34 0.93 10.44 -11.48
C TRP A 34 1.65 9.14 -11.10
N ALA A 35 2.72 8.78 -11.82
CA ALA A 35 3.51 7.59 -11.54
C ALA A 35 4.11 7.61 -10.12
N VAL A 36 4.74 8.72 -9.72
CA VAL A 36 5.32 8.86 -8.37
C VAL A 36 4.26 8.73 -7.27
N LYS A 37 3.06 9.31 -7.47
CA LYS A 37 1.97 9.19 -6.51
C LYS A 37 1.45 7.76 -6.37
N ASN A 38 1.27 7.05 -7.48
CA ASN A 38 0.80 5.66 -7.46
C ASN A 38 1.84 4.75 -6.84
N LEU A 39 3.12 4.89 -7.22
CA LEU A 39 4.20 4.12 -6.61
C LEU A 39 4.27 4.35 -5.09
N ALA A 40 4.14 5.61 -4.63
CA ALA A 40 4.11 5.91 -3.21
C ALA A 40 2.90 5.28 -2.48
N ALA A 41 1.74 5.18 -3.15
CA ALA A 41 0.57 4.51 -2.60
C ALA A 41 0.76 2.98 -2.52
N GLU A 42 1.35 2.37 -3.55
CA GLU A 42 1.65 0.94 -3.62
C GLU A 42 2.66 0.50 -2.56
N GLN A 43 3.67 1.33 -2.29
CA GLN A 43 4.64 1.01 -1.24
C GLN A 43 4.02 1.02 0.17
N GLY A 44 2.81 1.56 0.30
CA GLY A 44 2.19 1.85 1.59
C GLY A 44 3.03 2.85 2.38
N THR A 45 2.39 3.66 3.20
CA THR A 45 3.13 4.19 4.35
C THR A 45 3.56 2.98 5.17
N ALA A 46 4.84 2.85 5.53
CA ALA A 46 5.31 1.97 6.59
C ALA A 46 4.74 2.36 7.98
N THR A 47 3.46 2.75 8.01
CA THR A 47 2.68 2.85 9.22
C THR A 47 2.55 1.41 9.70
N LYS A 48 3.29 1.09 10.76
CA LYS A 48 3.04 -0.09 11.61
C LYS A 48 1.52 -0.29 11.63
N ARG A 49 1.01 -1.44 11.16
CA ARG A 49 -0.43 -1.74 11.18
C ARG A 49 -0.96 -1.35 12.55
N LYS A 50 -1.63 -0.19 12.65
CA LYS A 50 -2.25 0.22 13.90
C LYS A 50 -3.52 -0.60 13.93
N ILE A 51 -3.48 -1.74 14.62
CA ILE A 51 -4.68 -2.51 14.88
C ILE A 51 -5.55 -1.62 15.78
N VAL A 52 -6.53 -0.95 15.17
CA VAL A 52 -7.57 -0.22 15.89
C VAL A 52 -8.69 -1.24 16.09
N GLY A 53 -8.88 -1.70 17.33
CA GLY A 53 -9.85 -2.77 17.65
C GLY A 53 -9.28 -3.94 18.45
N LEU A 54 -8.00 -3.93 18.81
CA LEU A 54 -7.41 -4.87 19.76
C LEU A 54 -7.79 -4.43 21.20
N GLY A 55 -9.09 -4.47 21.51
CA GLY A 55 -9.59 -3.92 22.77
C GLY A 55 -11.08 -4.10 23.04
N ALA A 56 -11.79 -5.00 22.35
CA ALA A 56 -13.18 -5.32 22.68
C ALA A 56 -13.41 -6.80 22.99
N PHE A 57 -12.35 -7.59 23.18
CA PHE A 57 -12.46 -8.96 23.66
C PHE A 57 -11.34 -9.22 24.66
N ASP A 58 -11.67 -9.06 25.94
CA ASP A 58 -10.84 -9.50 27.06
C ASP A 58 -11.47 -10.78 27.62
N SER A 59 -10.99 -11.93 27.17
CA SER A 59 -11.42 -13.23 27.69
C SER A 59 -10.60 -13.67 28.91
N GLY A 60 -9.55 -12.93 29.28
CA GLY A 60 -8.53 -13.40 30.24
C GLY A 60 -7.69 -14.58 29.76
N VAL A 61 -7.88 -15.06 28.53
CA VAL A 61 -7.18 -16.21 27.96
C VAL A 61 -6.09 -15.72 26.99
N PRO A 62 -4.80 -15.94 27.29
CA PRO A 62 -3.68 -15.39 26.52
C PRO A 62 -3.51 -16.02 25.14
N ASP A 63 -4.05 -17.23 24.92
CA ASP A 63 -4.01 -17.93 23.63
C ASP A 63 -5.35 -18.60 23.34
N LEU A 64 -6.08 -18.01 22.40
CA LEU A 64 -7.36 -18.52 21.90
C LEU A 64 -7.21 -19.28 20.57
N GLY A 65 -6.01 -19.28 19.97
CA GLY A 65 -5.79 -19.82 18.63
C GLY A 65 -4.99 -21.12 18.58
N SER A 66 -4.15 -21.37 19.60
CA SER A 66 -3.19 -22.47 19.58
C SER A 66 -3.45 -23.56 20.62
N ASN A 67 -4.35 -23.32 21.59
CA ASN A 67 -4.81 -24.33 22.54
C ASN A 67 -6.20 -24.88 22.15
N PRO A 68 -6.29 -26.14 21.67
CA PRO A 68 -7.56 -26.77 21.27
C PRO A 68 -8.58 -26.87 22.41
N GLU A 69 -8.14 -26.88 23.68
CA GLU A 69 -9.06 -26.93 24.82
C GLU A 69 -9.92 -25.68 24.93
N HIS A 70 -9.39 -24.51 24.53
CA HIS A 70 -10.10 -23.23 24.60
C HIS A 70 -11.12 -23.03 23.45
N LEU A 71 -11.13 -23.93 22.47
CA LEU A 71 -12.00 -23.87 21.29
C LEU A 71 -13.15 -24.89 21.33
N ARG A 72 -13.24 -25.70 22.39
CA ARG A 72 -14.17 -26.86 22.45
C ARG A 72 -15.65 -26.51 22.28
N ASP A 73 -16.05 -25.30 22.70
CA ASP A 73 -17.44 -24.84 22.62
C ASP A 73 -17.62 -23.63 21.69
N PHE A 74 -16.57 -23.26 20.94
CA PHE A 74 -16.63 -22.13 20.02
C PHE A 74 -17.56 -22.44 18.84
N GLY A 75 -18.69 -21.74 18.75
CA GLY A 75 -19.67 -21.90 17.66
C GLY A 75 -20.75 -22.96 17.88
N ARG A 76 -20.93 -23.50 19.09
CA ARG A 76 -22.15 -24.25 19.44
C ARG A 76 -23.28 -23.27 19.80
N LEU A 77 -24.40 -23.39 19.08
CA LEU A 77 -25.68 -22.72 19.32
C LEU A 77 -26.53 -23.48 20.33
#